data_AF-A0A641RCB2-F1
#
_entry.id   AF-A0A641RCB2-F1
#
_cell.length_a   1.000
_cell.length_b   1.000
_cell.length_c   1.000
_cell.angle_alpha   90.00
_cell.angle_beta   90.00
_cell.angle_gamma   90.00
#
_symmetry.space_group_name_H-M   'P 1'
#
loop_
_entity.id
_entity.type
_entity.pdbx_description
1 polymer ?
#
loop_
_entity_poly.entity_id
_entity_poly.type
_entity_poly.pdbx_seq_one_letter_code
_entity_poly.pdbx_strand_id
1 'polypeptide(L)' 'IGFGAASSSVLVWQTFALNARYGEHGLMKLGAARSHPRYLINRRRITRLLKRQRKEETT' A
#
# COMPACT_ATOMS: atom_id res chain seq x y z
N ILE A 1 24.32 10.20 30.01
CA ILE A 1 23.53 8.94 29.86
C ILE A 1 22.07 9.22 29.43
N GLY A 2 21.41 10.27 29.93
CA GLY A 2 19.99 10.55 29.62
C GLY A 2 19.64 10.76 28.13
N PHE A 3 20.56 11.27 27.31
CA PHE A 3 20.31 11.47 25.88
C PHE A 3 20.01 10.17 25.13
N GLY A 4 20.75 9.09 25.42
CA GLY A 4 20.54 7.79 24.77
C GLY A 4 19.22 7.13 25.16
N ALA A 5 18.82 7.25 26.43
CA ALA A 5 17.53 6.75 26.91
C ALA A 5 16.36 7.54 26.31
N ALA A 6 16.49 8.87 26.22
CA ALA A 6 15.47 9.72 25.63
C ALA A 6 15.34 9.48 24.12
N SER A 7 16.45 9.42 23.39
CA SER A 7 16.43 9.22 21.93
C SER A 7 15.91 7.84 21.54
N SER A 8 16.33 6.77 22.23
CA SER A 8 15.81 5.42 22.01
C SER A 8 14.31 5.32 22.31
N SER A 9 13.84 5.95 23.39
CA SER A 9 12.41 5.95 23.75
C SER A 9 11.55 6.68 22.71
N VAL A 10 12.02 7.83 22.22
CA VAL A 10 11.34 8.58 21.15
C VAL A 10 11.30 7.79 19.84
N LEU A 11 12.40 7.12 19.48
CA LEU A 11 12.47 6.30 18.26
C LEU A 11 11.48 5.13 18.31
N VAL A 12 11.44 4.39 19.41
CA VAL A 12 10.51 3.28 19.61
C VAL A 12 9.06 3.75 19.60
N TRP A 13 8.77 4.87 20.28
CA TRP A 13 7.43 5.44 20.25
C TRP A 13 7.03 5.85 18.82
N GLN A 14 7.92 6.51 18.09
CA GLN A 14 7.66 6.91 16.69
C GLN A 14 7.38 5.70 15.80
N THR A 15 8.14 4.61 15.89
CA THR A 15 7.91 3.43 15.05
C THR A 15 6.53 2.81 15.33
N PHE A 16 6.15 2.65 16.60
CA PHE A 16 4.81 2.12 16.95
C PHE A 16 3.68 3.10 16.61
N ALA A 17 3.87 4.40 16.82
CA ALA A 17 2.89 5.42 16.46
C ALA A 17 2.63 5.46 14.96
N LEU A 18 3.67 5.33 14.13
CA LEU A 18 3.51 5.20 12.67
C LEU A 18 2.79 3.90 12.30
N ASN A 19 3.14 2.78 12.93
CA ASN A 19 2.45 1.51 12.71
C ASN A 19 0.96 1.59 13.08
N ALA A 20 0.59 2.27 14.17
CA ALA A 20 -0.80 2.46 14.56
C ALA A 20 -1.55 3.43 13.62
N ARG A 21 -0.89 4.52 13.20
CA ARG A 21 -1.48 5.55 12.34
C ARG A 21 -1.79 5.05 10.93
N TYR A 22 -0.90 4.26 10.35
CA TYR A 22 -1.10 3.72 9.01
C TYR A 22 -1.69 2.30 9.04
N GLY A 23 -1.50 1.53 10.12
CA GLY A 23 -1.90 0.13 10.18
C GLY A 23 -1.15 -0.72 9.16
N GLU A 24 -1.46 -2.02 9.14
CA GLU A 24 -0.81 -3.01 8.28
C GLU A 24 -0.85 -2.65 6.78
N HIS A 25 -1.94 -2.02 6.34
CA HIS A 25 -2.20 -1.74 4.93
C HIS A 25 -2.20 -0.25 4.57
N GLY A 26 -1.96 0.69 5.49
CA GLY A 26 -2.16 2.12 5.21
C GLY A 26 -1.21 2.68 4.17
N LEU A 27 0.07 2.30 4.23
CA LEU A 27 1.04 2.69 3.20
C LEU A 27 0.69 2.07 1.84
N MET A 28 0.21 0.82 1.84
CA MET A 28 -0.24 0.14 0.63
C MET A 28 -1.49 0.82 0.03
N LYS A 29 -2.44 1.27 0.87
CA LYS A 29 -3.63 2.03 0.44
C LYS A 29 -3.25 3.40 -0.12
N LEU A 30 -2.30 4.10 0.50
CA LEU A 30 -1.80 5.38 -0.01
C LEU A 30 -1.13 5.20 -1.37
N GLY A 31 -0.32 4.15 -1.52
CA GLY A 31 0.30 3.78 -2.79
C GLY A 31 -0.74 3.46 -3.87
N ALA A 32 -1.75 2.64 -3.53
CA ALA A 32 -2.83 2.26 -4.42
C ALA A 32 -3.68 3.47 -4.88
N ALA A 33 -3.98 4.40 -3.98
CA ALA A 33 -4.69 5.64 -4.33
C ALA A 33 -3.86 6.50 -5.29
N ARG A 34 -2.54 6.57 -5.11
CA ARG A 34 -1.63 7.33 -5.97
C ARG A 34 -1.41 6.68 -7.34
N SER A 35 -1.39 5.35 -7.40
CA SER A 35 -1.27 4.59 -8.64
C SER A 35 -2.61 4.35 -9.33
N HIS A 36 -3.72 4.78 -8.73
CA HIS A 36 -5.04 4.57 -9.28
C HIS A 36 -5.17 5.28 -10.65
N PRO A 37 -5.41 4.53 -11.74
CA PRO A 37 -5.46 5.11 -13.07
C PRO A 37 -6.71 5.98 -13.21
N ARG A 38 -6.52 7.26 -13.54
CA ARG A 38 -7.61 8.23 -13.73
C ARG A 38 -8.50 7.91 -14.93
N TYR A 39 -7.97 7.17 -15.91
CA TYR A 39 -8.69 6.67 -17.08
C TYR A 39 -8.19 5.26 -17.42
N LEU A 40 -9.11 4.32 -17.59
CA LEU A 40 -8.80 3.03 -18.20
C LEU A 40 -8.73 3.19 -19.72
N ILE A 41 -7.59 3.67 -20.23
CA ILE A 41 -7.38 3.82 -21.68
C ILE A 41 -7.17 2.42 -22.27
N ASN A 42 -8.20 1.90 -22.92
CA ASN A 42 -8.12 0.59 -23.55
C ASN A 42 -7.54 0.67 -24.96
N ARG A 43 -6.23 0.39 -25.08
CA ARG A 43 -5.59 0.17 -26.38
C ARG A 43 -5.92 -1.21 -26.97
N ARG A 44 -6.49 -2.12 -26.18
CA ARG A 44 -6.80 -3.51 -26.58
C ARG A 44 -8.33 -3.74 -26.55
N ARG A 45 -8.85 -4.53 -27.49
CA ARG A 45 -10.29 -4.87 -27.56
C ARG A 45 -10.78 -5.43 -26.22
N ILE A 46 -11.99 -5.02 -25.80
CA ILE A 46 -12.66 -5.41 -24.55
C ILE A 46 -12.65 -6.92 -24.33
N THR A 47 -12.88 -7.70 -25.40
CA THR A 47 -12.86 -9.17 -25.37
C THR A 47 -11.53 -9.77 -24.91
N ARG A 48 -10.39 -9.10 -25.14
CA ARG A 48 -9.07 -9.57 -24.68
C ARG A 48 -8.81 -9.27 -23.20
N LEU A 49 -9.52 -8.30 -22.62
CA LEU A 49 -9.36 -7.91 -21.22
C LEU A 49 -10.15 -8.84 -20.30
N LEU A 50 -11.41 -9.10 -20.66
CA LEU A 50 -12.30 -10.01 -19.92
C LEU A 50 -11.77 -11.46 -19.94
N LYS A 51 -11.08 -11.85 -21.01
CA LYS A 51 -10.48 -13.19 -21.12
C LYS A 51 -9.26 -13.40 -20.20
N ARG A 52 -8.60 -12.32 -19.75
CA ARG A 52 -7.46 -12.41 -18.82
C ARG A 52 -7.92 -12.63 -17.38
N GLN A 53 -8.98 -11.93 -16.95
CA GLN A 53 -9.51 -12.03 -15.59
C GLN A 53 -10.05 -13.43 -15.27
N ARG A 54 -10.65 -14.13 -16.24
CA ARG A 54 -11.18 -15.50 -16.03
C ARG A 54 -10.10 -16.57 -15.78
N LYS A 55 -8.81 -16.27 -15.99
CA LYS A 55 -7.74 -17.27 -15.85
C LYS A 55 -7.10 -17.32 -14.46
N GLU A 56 -7.41 -16.39 -13.56
CA GLU A 56 -6.76 -16.29 -12.24
C GLU A 56 -7.61 -16.87 -11.09
N GLU A 57 -8.89 -17.22 -11.32
CA GLU A 57 -9.81 -17.80 -10.31
C GLU A 57 -9.91 -19.35 -10.39
N THR A 58 -8.91 -20.04 -10.94
CA THR A 58 -8.92 -21.52 -10.95
C THR A 58 -7.51 -22.07 -10.75
N THR A 59 -6.98 -21.91 -9.55
CA THR A 59 -5.92 -22.77 -8.99
C THR A 59 -6.10 -22.84 -7.48
#